data_AF-A0A6U9Q2S3-F1
#
_entry.id   AF-A0A6U9Q2S3-F1
#
_cell.length_a   1.000
_cell.length_b   1.000
_cell.length_c   1.000
_cell.angle_alpha   90.00
_cell.angle_beta   90.00
_cell.angle_gamma   90.00
#
_symmetry.space_group_name_H-M   'P 1'
#
loop_
_entity.id
_entity.type
_entity.pdbx_description
1 polymer ?
#
loop_
_entity_poly.entity_id
_entity_poly.type
_entity_poly.pdbx_seq_one_letter_code
_entity_poly.pdbx_strand_id
1 'polypeptide(L)'
;NELDFRKEAENQQKARDAASAAGSRIVIPQVQNELVTPRVLAMEYIAGTKFADFAKSATQEDKHSMVLSLIDFFAFSFTKAGIFNCDPHPGNLMVTDDSQLCVLDWGQ
;
A
#
# COMPACT_ATOMS: atom_id res chain seq x y z
N ASN A 1 14.44 -11.95 6.75
CA ASN A 1 14.35 -11.56 8.18
C ASN A 1 12.98 -10.90 8.40
N GLU A 2 11.91 -11.68 8.34
CA GLU A 2 10.49 -11.24 8.48
C GLU A 2 10.09 -10.94 9.94
N LEU A 3 11.05 -10.63 10.82
CA LEU A 3 10.83 -10.54 12.28
C LEU A 3 11.18 -9.17 12.89
N ASP A 4 11.49 -8.17 12.07
CA ASP A 4 11.82 -6.81 12.53
C ASP A 4 10.99 -5.77 11.79
N PHE A 5 9.87 -5.37 12.39
CA PHE A 5 8.92 -4.40 11.82
C PHE A 5 9.49 -3.00 11.60
N ARG A 6 10.68 -2.69 12.13
CA ARG A 6 11.37 -1.43 11.81
C ARG A 6 11.75 -1.36 10.34
N LYS A 7 12.12 -2.50 9.73
CA LYS A 7 12.46 -2.57 8.30
C LYS A 7 11.23 -2.35 7.43
N GLU A 8 10.12 -2.98 7.82
CA GLU A 8 8.84 -2.78 7.14
C GLU A 8 8.38 -1.32 7.24
N ALA A 9 8.49 -0.69 8.42
CA ALA A 9 8.22 0.73 8.60
C ALA A 9 9.07 1.62 7.67
N GLU A 10 10.37 1.35 7.57
CA GLU A 10 11.26 2.07 6.65
C GLU A 10 10.85 1.89 5.18
N ASN A 11 10.51 0.67 4.78
CA ASN A 11 10.05 0.36 3.42
C ASN A 11 8.72 1.08 3.11
N GLN A 12 7.76 1.03 4.02
CA GLN A 12 6.47 1.69 3.89
C GLN A 12 6.61 3.21 3.77
N GLN A 13 7.48 3.82 4.59
CA GLN A 13 7.72 5.26 4.51
C GLN A 13 8.33 5.65 3.15
N LYS A 14 9.34 4.91 2.68
CA LYS A 14 9.94 5.14 1.35
C LYS A 14 8.91 4.99 0.23
N ALA A 15 8.03 3.98 0.34
CA ALA A 15 6.99 3.76 -0.64
C ALA A 15 5.95 4.87 -0.66
N ARG A 16 5.54 5.36 0.53
CA ARG A 16 4.65 6.51 0.68
C ARG A 16 5.25 7.76 0.04
N ASP A 17 6.53 8.02 0.29
CA ASP A 17 7.25 9.16 -0.29
C ASP A 17 7.32 9.04 -1.83
N ALA A 18 7.57 7.83 -2.35
CA ALA A 18 7.55 7.56 -3.79
C ALA A 18 6.17 7.77 -4.41
N ALA A 19 5.10 7.33 -3.73
CA ALA A 19 3.72 7.53 -4.18
C ALA A 19 3.39 9.02 -4.27
N SER A 20 3.78 9.79 -3.24
CA SER A 20 3.62 11.25 -3.24
C SER A 20 4.41 11.92 -4.37
N ALA A 21 5.66 11.51 -4.60
CA ALA A 21 6.50 12.07 -5.66
C ALA A 21 5.98 11.75 -7.07
N ALA A 22 5.31 10.61 -7.23
CA ALA A 22 4.68 10.20 -8.49
C ALA A 22 3.33 10.90 -8.76
N GLY A 23 2.75 11.58 -7.78
CA GLY A 23 1.34 11.99 -7.84
C GLY A 23 0.40 10.78 -7.94
N SER A 24 0.79 9.65 -7.35
CA SER A 24 0.05 8.40 -7.41
C SER A 24 -1.30 8.51 -6.70
N ARG A 25 -2.30 7.78 -7.19
CA ARG A 25 -3.59 7.61 -6.52
C ARG A 25 -3.58 6.53 -5.44
N ILE A 26 -2.47 5.80 -5.28
CA ILE A 26 -2.31 4.78 -4.26
C ILE A 26 -2.15 5.43 -2.88
N VAL A 27 -2.92 4.92 -1.92
CA VAL A 27 -2.83 5.31 -0.52
C VAL A 27 -1.87 4.37 0.21
N ILE A 28 -0.89 4.94 0.90
CA ILE A 28 0.01 4.20 1.79
C ILE A 28 -0.11 4.85 3.17
N PRO A 29 -0.52 4.11 4.20
CA PRO A 29 -0.71 4.67 5.53
C PRO A 29 0.58 5.31 6.05
N GLN A 30 0.46 6.45 6.73
CA GLN A 30 1.62 7.03 7.42
C GLN A 30 2.06 6.13 8.60
N VAL A 31 3.36 5.87 8.72
CA VAL A 31 3.93 5.15 9.86
C VAL A 31 3.97 6.06 11.09
N GLN A 32 3.55 5.53 12.25
CA GLN A 32 3.68 6.20 13.55
C GLN A 32 5.01 5.80 14.21
N ASN A 33 6.11 6.43 13.77
CA ASN A 33 7.48 5.98 14.07
C ASN A 33 7.76 5.78 15.57
N GLU A 34 7.26 6.67 16.42
CA GLU A 34 7.34 6.61 17.88
C GLU A 34 6.70 5.37 18.52
N LEU A 35 5.84 4.66 17.79
CA LEU A 35 5.15 3.45 18.23
C LEU A 35 5.70 2.17 17.56
N VAL A 36 6.69 2.29 16.66
CA VAL A 36 7.31 1.15 15.98
C VAL A 36 8.36 0.50 16.87
N THR A 37 8.28 -0.83 16.98
CA THR A 37 9.28 -1.67 17.66
C THR A 37 9.64 -2.85 16.74
N PRO A 38 10.62 -3.69 17.07
CA PRO A 38 10.87 -4.90 16.28
C PRO A 38 9.65 -5.84 16.14
N ARG A 39 8.66 -5.75 17.04
CA ARG A 39 7.50 -6.65 17.11
C ARG A 39 6.13 -5.96 16.96
N VAL A 40 6.13 -4.65 16.74
CA VAL A 40 4.90 -3.86 16.56
C VAL A 40 5.14 -2.84 15.45
N LEU A 41 4.27 -2.84 14.44
CA LEU A 41 4.13 -1.78 13.45
C LEU A 41 2.84 -1.02 13.74
N ALA A 42 2.94 0.29 13.95
CA ALA A 42 1.79 1.17 14.11
C ALA A 42 1.76 2.17 12.94
N MET A 43 0.57 2.35 12.37
CA MET A 43 0.36 3.21 11.21
C MET A 43 -1.01 3.89 11.29
N GLU A 44 -1.19 4.89 10.44
CA GLU A 44 -2.46 5.56 10.20
C GLU A 44 -3.59 4.55 9.97
N TYR A 45 -4.71 4.78 10.64
CA TYR A 45 -5.92 4.00 10.40
C TYR A 45 -6.58 4.50 9.11
N ILE A 46 -6.72 3.61 8.12
CA ILE A 46 -7.43 3.89 6.88
C ILE A 46 -8.81 3.22 6.96
N ALA A 47 -9.87 4.00 6.81
CA ALA A 47 -11.24 3.49 6.66
C ALA A 47 -11.44 2.97 5.23
N GLY A 48 -12.09 1.82 5.09
CA GLY A 48 -12.36 1.24 3.79
C GLY A 48 -12.80 -0.22 3.83
N THR A 49 -12.90 -0.82 2.65
CA THR A 49 -13.32 -2.21 2.42
C THR A 49 -12.18 -3.01 1.83
N LYS A 50 -11.92 -4.23 2.34
CA LYS A 50 -10.91 -5.13 1.77
C LYS A 50 -11.14 -5.30 0.27
N PHE A 51 -10.07 -5.26 -0.53
CA PHE A 51 -10.19 -5.35 -1.98
C PHE A 51 -10.91 -6.63 -2.42
N ALA A 52 -10.64 -7.77 -1.75
CA ALA A 52 -11.31 -9.03 -2.03
C ALA A 52 -12.84 -9.00 -1.81
N ASP A 53 -13.32 -8.20 -0.85
CA ASP A 53 -14.75 -8.03 -0.58
C ASP A 53 -15.37 -7.03 -1.54
N PHE A 54 -14.70 -5.90 -1.78
CA PHE A 54 -15.06 -4.92 -2.81
C PHE A 54 -15.23 -5.58 -4.18
N ALA A 55 -14.30 -6.44 -4.58
CA ALA A 55 -14.29 -7.12 -5.88
C ALA A 55 -15.49 -8.05 -6.10
N LYS A 56 -16.22 -8.46 -5.05
CA LYS A 56 -17.43 -9.31 -5.17
C LYS A 56 -18.62 -8.55 -5.74
N SER A 57 -18.74 -7.26 -5.45
CA SER A 57 -19.86 -6.40 -5.86
C SER A 57 -19.47 -5.30 -6.84
N ALA A 58 -18.19 -4.98 -6.98
CA ALA A 58 -17.70 -3.94 -7.87
C ALA A 58 -17.88 -4.31 -9.36
N THR A 59 -18.02 -3.28 -10.20
CA THR A 59 -18.03 -3.46 -11.65
C THR A 59 -16.64 -3.86 -12.16
N GLN A 60 -16.55 -4.36 -13.40
CA GLN A 60 -15.25 -4.66 -14.00
C GLN A 60 -14.42 -3.39 -14.24
N GLU A 61 -15.09 -2.26 -14.53
CA GLU A 61 -14.43 -0.96 -14.72
C GLU A 61 -13.76 -0.48 -13.42
N ASP A 62 -14.45 -0.58 -12.29
CA ASP A 62 -13.89 -0.18 -11.00
C ASP A 62 -12.67 -1.03 -10.63
N LYS A 63 -12.77 -2.36 -10.80
CA LYS A 63 -11.65 -3.28 -10.56
C LYS A 63 -10.47 -2.94 -11.45
N HIS A 64 -10.73 -2.64 -12.72
CA HIS A 64 -9.69 -2.26 -13.68
C HIS A 64 -9.00 -0.95 -13.26
N SER A 65 -9.77 0.06 -12.86
CA SER A 65 -9.21 1.34 -12.39
C SER A 65 -8.28 1.18 -11.18
N MET A 66 -8.67 0.34 -10.21
CA MET A 66 -7.85 0.04 -9.03
C MET A 66 -6.54 -0.67 -9.42
N VAL A 67 -6.63 -1.68 -10.28
CA VAL A 67 -5.46 -2.45 -10.73
C VAL A 67 -4.52 -1.58 -11.56
N LEU A 68 -5.03 -0.71 -12.43
CA LEU A 68 -4.20 0.23 -13.19
C LEU A 68 -3.44 1.18 -12.27
N SER A 69 -4.11 1.72 -11.24
CA SER A 69 -3.46 2.59 -10.26
C SER A 69 -2.30 1.88 -9.54
N LEU A 70 -2.46 0.58 -9.25
CA LEU A 70 -1.41 -0.23 -8.63
C LEU A 70 -0.23 -0.45 -9.58
N ILE A 71 -0.52 -0.82 -10.83
CA ILE A 71 0.49 -1.08 -11.86
C ILE A 71 1.30 0.18 -12.16
N ASP A 72 0.63 1.32 -12.34
CA ASP A 72 1.28 2.61 -12.61
C ASP A 72 2.25 3.00 -11.49
N PHE A 73 1.81 2.83 -10.24
CA PHE A 73 2.64 3.10 -9.08
C PHE A 73 3.82 2.13 -8.96
N PHE A 74 3.62 0.84 -9.22
CA PHE A 74 4.70 -0.15 -9.18
C PHE A 74 5.73 0.08 -10.28
N ALA A 75 5.29 0.44 -11.48
CA ALA A 75 6.18 0.83 -12.57
C ALA A 75 7.03 2.05 -12.20
N PHE A 76 6.44 3.08 -11.58
CA PHE A 76 7.19 4.22 -11.07
C PHE A 76 8.17 3.81 -9.97
N SER A 77 7.71 3.06 -8.97
CA SER A 77 8.51 2.67 -7.80
C SER A 77 9.73 1.85 -8.19
N PHE A 78 9.55 0.91 -9.12
CA PHE A 78 10.63 0.08 -9.65
C PHE A 78 11.65 0.91 -10.44
N THR A 79 11.19 1.80 -11.33
CA THR A 79 12.07 2.51 -12.26
C THR A 79 12.72 3.77 -11.68
N LYS A 80 12.11 4.37 -10.65
CA LYS A 80 12.54 5.68 -10.10
C LYS A 80 12.91 5.64 -8.63
N ALA A 81 12.27 4.80 -7.82
CA ALA A 81 12.48 4.77 -6.38
C ALA A 81 13.35 3.61 -5.89
N GLY A 82 13.57 2.59 -6.74
CA GLY A 82 14.28 1.37 -6.34
C GLY A 82 13.53 0.57 -5.27
N ILE A 83 12.20 0.75 -5.20
CA ILE A 83 11.31 0.09 -4.25
C ILE A 83 10.39 -0.83 -5.04
N PHE A 84 10.25 -2.06 -4.58
CA PHE A 84 9.37 -3.02 -5.21
C PHE A 84 8.68 -3.87 -4.14
N ASN A 85 7.35 -3.86 -4.15
CA ASN A 85 6.55 -4.77 -3.38
C ASN A 85 6.27 -5.99 -4.27
N CYS A 86 6.81 -7.16 -3.92
CA CYS A 86 6.75 -8.35 -4.77
C CYS A 86 5.50 -9.22 -4.51
N ASP A 87 4.66 -8.86 -3.53
CA ASP A 87 3.45 -9.63 -3.18
C ASP A 87 2.30 -8.71 -2.76
N PRO A 88 1.65 -8.04 -3.72
CA PRO A 88 0.41 -7.31 -3.47
C PRO A 88 -0.76 -8.30 -3.29
N HIS A 89 -0.64 -9.21 -2.32
CA HIS A 89 -1.70 -10.15 -2.01
C HIS A 89 -2.99 -9.37 -1.74
N PRO A 90 -4.16 -9.79 -2.28
CA PRO A 90 -5.43 -9.09 -2.07
C PRO A 90 -5.86 -8.86 -0.61
N GLY A 91 -5.16 -9.48 0.35
CA GLY A 91 -5.39 -9.35 1.79
C GLY A 91 -4.74 -8.10 2.38
N ASN A 92 -3.70 -7.59 1.71
CA ASN A 92 -2.96 -6.38 2.04
C ASN A 92 -3.47 -5.17 1.25
N LEU A 93 -4.54 -5.36 0.47
CA LEU A 93 -5.16 -4.33 -0.35
C LEU A 93 -6.53 -3.96 0.20
N MET A 94 -6.79 -2.67 0.25
CA MET A 94 -8.06 -2.11 0.72
C MET A 94 -8.50 -0.99 -0.22
N VAL A 95 -9.80 -0.82 -0.41
CA VAL A 95 -10.39 0.31 -1.13
C VAL A 95 -10.90 1.30 -0.09
N THR A 96 -10.39 2.52 -0.12
CA THR A 96 -10.82 3.60 0.79
C THR A 96 -12.23 4.06 0.45
N ASP A 97 -12.88 4.77 1.37
CA ASP A 97 -14.20 5.36 1.14
C ASP A 97 -14.20 6.38 -0.02
N ASP A 98 -13.04 7.01 -0.28
CA ASP A 98 -12.78 7.91 -1.41
C ASP A 98 -12.46 7.17 -2.73
N SER A 99 -12.71 5.86 -2.80
CA SER A 99 -12.45 5.03 -3.99
C SER A 99 -10.99 5.06 -4.44
N GLN A 100 -10.06 4.96 -3.51
CA GLN A 100 -8.63 4.78 -3.79
C GLN A 100 -8.15 3.41 -3.31
N LEU A 101 -7.18 2.84 -4.03
CA LEU A 101 -6.54 1.60 -3.58
C LEU A 101 -5.45 1.91 -2.57
N CYS A 102 -5.53 1.26 -1.42
CA CYS A 102 -4.58 1.33 -0.32
C CYS A 102 -3.76 0.04 -0.21
N VAL A 103 -2.44 0.18 -0.01
CA VAL A 103 -1.49 -0.94 0.17
C VAL A 103 -0.95 -0.90 1.60
N LEU A 104 -1.23 -1.96 2.36
CA LEU A 104 -0.98 -2.03 3.81
C LEU A 104 0.33 -2.72 4.20
N ASP A 105 0.87 -3.61 3.37
CA ASP A 105 2.01 -4.47 3.71
C ASP A 105 3.23 -4.13 2.84
N TRP A 106 4.38 -3.97 3.51
CA TRP A 106 5.68 -3.62 2.94
C TRP A 106 6.82 -4.46 3.52
N GLY A 107 6.51 -5.63 4.11
CA GLY A 107 7.42 -6.42 4.96
C GLY A 107 8.46 -7.30 4.26
N GLN A 108 8.54 -7.27 2.94
CA GLN A 108 9.41 -8.13 2.12
C GLN A 108 10.89 -7.74 2.15
#